data_AF-A0AAU6EJP9-F1
#
_entry.id   AF-A0AAU6EJP9-F1
#
_cell.length_a   1.000
_cell.length_b   1.000
_cell.length_c   1.000
_cell.angle_alpha   90.00
_cell.angle_beta   90.00
_cell.angle_gamma   90.00
#
_symmetry.space_group_name_H-M   'P 1'
#
loop_
_entity.id
_entity.type
_entity.pdbx_description
1 polymer ?
#
loop_
_entity_poly.entity_id
_entity_poly.type
_entity_poly.pdbx_seq_one_letter_code
_entity_poly.pdbx_strand_id
1 'polypeptide(L)'
;MNRNHFNSFIWKPALEAGGVIPARGIGTRRWIESGEEGFHALRHHFASVLLAEGDIRSLAGFLGHEDPGFTLRTYTHFMPSREERMRKAAERALNGGTVDGLSRDA
;
A
#
# COMPACT_ATOMS: atom_id res chain seq x y z
N MET A 1 18.51 7.88 8.92
CA MET A 1 17.47 8.54 9.76
C MET A 1 16.75 7.48 10.58
N ASN A 2 16.64 7.63 11.90
CA ASN A 2 15.98 6.64 12.77
C ASN A 2 14.45 6.85 12.78
N ARG A 3 13.67 5.77 12.62
CA ARG A 3 12.18 5.79 12.59
C ARG A 3 11.57 6.50 13.81
N ASN A 4 12.07 6.20 15.00
CA ASN A 4 11.52 6.75 16.26
C ASN A 4 11.85 8.23 16.41
N HIS A 5 13.05 8.64 15.97
CA HIS A 5 13.44 10.05 15.95
C HIS A 5 12.55 10.84 14.99
N PHE A 6 12.47 10.41 13.74
CA PHE A 6 11.65 11.08 12.75
C PHE A 6 10.18 11.15 13.19
N ASN A 7 9.62 10.04 13.67
CA ASN A 7 8.22 9.99 14.12
C ASN A 7 7.95 10.98 15.27
N SER A 8 8.86 11.05 16.25
CA SER A 8 8.62 11.84 17.46
C SER A 8 8.91 13.32 17.30
N PHE A 9 9.88 13.68 16.45
CA PHE A 9 10.39 15.05 16.34
C PHE A 9 10.01 15.77 15.05
N ILE A 10 9.62 15.03 14.01
CA ILE A 10 9.24 15.62 12.71
C ILE A 10 7.77 15.31 12.41
N TRP A 11 7.38 14.04 12.42
CA TRP A 11 6.06 13.61 11.96
C TRP A 11 4.93 14.07 12.87
N LYS A 12 5.00 13.77 14.17
CA LYS A 12 3.92 14.12 15.10
C LYS A 12 3.72 15.63 15.31
N PRO A 13 4.78 16.45 15.41
CA PRO A 13 4.63 17.90 15.35
C PRO A 13 3.96 18.39 14.06
N ALA A 14 4.26 17.78 12.91
CA ALA A 14 3.60 18.13 11.65
C ALA A 14 2.10 17.75 11.65
N LEU A 15 1.74 16.59 12.19
CA LEU A 15 0.34 16.17 12.34
C LEU A 15 -0.44 17.09 13.28
N GLU A 16 0.16 17.51 14.40
CA GLU A 16 -0.41 18.48 15.33
C GLU A 16 -0.60 19.85 14.66
N ALA A 17 0.42 20.35 13.97
CA ALA A 17 0.35 21.61 13.23
C ALA A 17 -0.71 21.58 12.11
N GLY A 18 -0.92 20.42 11.49
CA GLY A 18 -1.97 20.19 10.49
C GLY A 18 -3.35 19.89 11.07
N GLY A 19 -3.50 19.85 12.40
CA GLY A 19 -4.78 19.56 13.06
C GLY A 19 -5.27 18.12 12.91
N VAL A 20 -4.41 17.19 12.47
CA VAL A 20 -4.75 15.77 12.28
C VAL A 20 -4.81 15.04 13.62
N ILE A 21 -3.94 15.42 14.56
CA ILE A 21 -3.94 14.91 15.93
C ILE A 21 -4.11 16.08 16.92
N PRO A 22 -4.70 15.85 18.10
CA PRO A 22 -4.78 16.88 19.13
C PRO A 22 -3.41 17.36 19.59
N ALA A 23 -3.39 18.59 20.11
CA ALA A 23 -2.19 19.19 20.64
C ALA A 23 -1.55 18.36 21.75
N ARG A 24 -0.22 18.31 21.78
CA ARG A 24 0.47 17.51 22.81
C ARG A 24 0.21 18.12 24.18
N GLY A 25 -0.31 17.31 25.11
CA GLY A 25 -0.62 17.76 26.46
C GLY A 25 0.60 18.37 27.17
N ILE A 26 0.41 19.49 27.85
CA ILE A 26 1.46 20.21 28.59
C ILE A 26 2.10 19.26 29.62
N GLY A 27 3.44 19.19 29.63
CA GLY A 27 4.20 18.34 30.54
C GLY A 27 4.29 16.85 30.13
N THR A 28 3.66 16.43 29.04
CA THR A 28 3.74 15.03 28.58
C THR A 28 4.95 14.81 27.66
N ARG A 29 5.70 13.72 27.90
CA ARG A 29 6.81 13.29 27.02
C ARG A 29 6.36 12.34 25.90
N ARG A 30 5.17 11.74 26.05
CA ARG A 30 4.65 10.73 25.11
C ARG A 30 3.52 11.32 24.29
N TRP A 31 3.66 11.20 22.97
CA TRP A 31 2.57 11.47 22.05
C TRP A 31 1.50 10.38 22.13
N ILE A 32 0.24 10.73 21.84
CA ILE A 32 -0.86 9.75 21.72
C ILE A 32 -0.51 8.66 20.72
N GLU A 33 -1.08 7.46 20.88
CA GLU A 33 -0.92 6.42 19.86
C GLU A 33 -1.66 6.86 18.60
N SER A 34 -0.91 6.95 17.50
CA SER A 34 -1.39 7.40 16.19
C SER A 34 -0.85 6.46 15.13
N GLY A 35 -1.06 5.16 15.36
CA GLY A 35 -0.51 4.10 14.51
C GLY A 35 -1.09 4.16 13.10
N GLU A 36 -2.37 4.52 13.01
CA GLU A 36 -3.18 4.67 11.80
C GLU A 36 -2.86 5.97 11.04
N GLU A 37 -2.33 6.99 11.70
CA GLU A 37 -1.96 8.28 11.09
C GLU A 37 -0.44 8.41 10.83
N GLY A 38 0.30 7.32 11.12
CA GLY A 38 1.75 7.25 10.96
C GLY A 38 2.21 6.89 9.55
N PHE A 39 3.53 6.73 9.39
CA PHE A 39 4.17 6.22 8.16
C PHE A 39 3.58 4.93 7.60
N HIS A 40 2.95 4.13 8.46
CA HIS A 40 2.31 2.90 8.03
C HIS A 40 1.13 3.17 7.09
N ALA A 41 0.33 4.21 7.36
CA ALA A 41 -0.76 4.61 6.49
C ALA A 41 -0.27 5.20 5.17
N LEU A 42 0.83 5.96 5.17
CA LEU A 42 1.46 6.40 3.91
C LEU A 42 1.94 5.22 3.08
N ARG A 43 2.57 4.23 3.72
CA ARG A 43 3.00 3.00 3.06
C ARG A 43 1.82 2.20 2.51
N HIS A 44 0.70 2.17 3.24
CA HIS A 44 -0.55 1.57 2.77
C HIS A 44 -1.12 2.33 1.58
N HIS A 45 -1.25 3.65 1.67
CA HIS A 45 -1.74 4.47 0.57
C HIS A 45 -0.91 4.28 -0.70
N PHE A 46 0.42 4.34 -0.59
CA PHE A 46 1.34 4.10 -1.70
C PHE A 46 1.14 2.70 -2.32
N ALA A 47 1.03 1.66 -1.48
CA ALA A 47 0.77 0.30 -1.94
C ALA A 47 -0.60 0.16 -2.62
N SER A 48 -1.66 0.77 -2.07
CA SER A 48 -3.01 0.75 -2.64
C SER A 48 -3.05 1.38 -4.02
N VAL A 49 -2.41 2.55 -4.20
CA VAL A 49 -2.33 3.24 -5.50
C VAL A 49 -1.57 2.40 -6.51
N LEU A 50 -0.41 1.84 -6.13
CA LEU A 50 0.38 1.00 -7.03
C LEU A 50 -0.32 -0.31 -7.39
N LEU A 51 -1.11 -0.90 -6.49
CA LEU A 51 -1.86 -2.14 -6.79
C LEU A 51 -3.10 -1.91 -7.65
N ALA A 52 -3.60 -0.67 -7.74
CA ALA A 52 -4.69 -0.35 -8.65
C ALA A 52 -4.27 -0.51 -10.12
N GLU A 53 -3.03 -0.10 -10.45
CA GLU A 53 -2.50 -0.10 -11.82
C GLU A 53 -1.47 -1.21 -12.09
N GLY A 54 -0.74 -1.64 -11.06
CA GLY A 54 0.43 -2.51 -11.17
C GLY A 54 0.23 -3.94 -10.66
N ASP A 55 1.33 -4.67 -10.56
CA ASP A 55 1.39 -6.04 -10.07
C ASP A 55 2.16 -6.16 -8.74
N ILE A 56 1.97 -7.30 -8.06
CA ILE A 56 2.51 -7.53 -6.71
C ILE A 56 4.04 -7.64 -6.66
N ARG A 57 4.68 -8.11 -7.73
CA ARG A 57 6.15 -8.25 -7.81
C ARG A 57 6.79 -6.87 -7.94
N SER A 58 6.21 -6.01 -8.77
CA SER A 58 6.67 -4.62 -8.89
C SER A 58 6.55 -3.88 -7.54
N LEU A 59 5.41 -4.01 -6.85
CA LEU A 59 5.25 -3.44 -5.50
C LEU A 59 6.28 -4.00 -4.51
N ALA A 60 6.54 -5.31 -4.53
CA ALA A 60 7.54 -5.93 -3.66
C ALA A 60 8.93 -5.32 -3.88
N GLY A 61 9.32 -5.09 -5.14
CA GLY A 61 10.58 -4.41 -5.49
C GLY A 61 10.65 -2.98 -4.92
N PHE A 62 9.61 -2.17 -5.10
CA PHE A 62 9.56 -0.81 -4.54
C PHE A 62 9.62 -0.77 -3.02
N LEU A 63 9.04 -1.77 -2.37
CA LEU A 63 9.04 -1.90 -0.91
C LEU A 63 10.32 -2.55 -0.35
N GLY A 64 11.23 -3.00 -1.22
CA GLY A 64 12.45 -3.71 -0.83
C GLY A 64 12.19 -5.08 -0.22
N HIS A 65 11.07 -5.73 -0.57
CA HIS A 65 10.73 -7.06 -0.10
C HIS A 65 11.34 -8.12 -1.01
N GLU A 66 12.20 -8.96 -0.44
CA GLU A 66 12.82 -10.09 -1.13
C GLU A 66 11.78 -11.17 -1.51
N ASP A 67 10.77 -11.39 -0.66
CA ASP A 67 9.64 -12.30 -0.90
C ASP A 67 8.39 -11.53 -1.34
N PRO A 68 7.97 -11.62 -2.63
CA PRO A 68 6.70 -11.07 -3.08
C PRO A 68 5.49 -11.69 -2.37
N GLY A 69 5.59 -12.92 -1.88
CA GLY A 69 4.56 -13.58 -1.10
C GLY A 69 4.29 -12.86 0.24
N PHE A 70 5.33 -12.33 0.88
CA PHE A 70 5.19 -11.47 2.06
C PHE A 70 4.38 -10.21 1.72
N THR A 71 4.73 -9.53 0.62
CA THR A 71 3.99 -8.37 0.12
C THR A 71 2.53 -8.71 -0.16
N LEU A 72 2.27 -9.83 -0.83
CA LEU A 72 0.91 -10.29 -1.12
C LEU A 72 0.10 -10.47 0.16
N ARG A 73 0.63 -11.21 1.14
CA ARG A 73 -0.06 -11.46 2.43
C ARG A 73 -0.36 -10.15 3.15
N THR A 74 0.55 -9.18 3.12
CA THR A 74 0.37 -7.88 3.77
C THR A 74 -0.69 -7.02 3.08
N TYR A 75 -0.77 -7.02 1.75
CA TYR A 75 -1.59 -6.07 0.99
C TYR A 75 -2.78 -6.68 0.25
N THR A 76 -3.07 -7.97 0.43
CA THR A 76 -4.15 -8.68 -0.28
C THR A 76 -5.53 -8.00 -0.12
N HIS A 77 -5.76 -7.35 1.03
CA HIS A 77 -7.00 -6.66 1.35
C HIS A 77 -7.25 -5.39 0.51
N PHE A 78 -6.23 -4.88 -0.19
CA PHE A 78 -6.36 -3.77 -1.13
C PHE A 78 -6.56 -4.21 -2.58
N MET A 79 -6.60 -5.51 -2.87
CA MET A 79 -6.96 -5.96 -4.21
C MET A 79 -8.49 -5.86 -4.35
N PRO A 80 -9.05 -4.86 -5.06
CA PRO A 80 -10.49 -4.83 -5.32
C PRO A 80 -10.84 -6.12 -6.06
N SER A 81 -11.93 -6.78 -5.67
CA SER A 81 -12.36 -8.12 -6.11
C SER A 81 -11.95 -8.40 -7.56
N ARG A 82 -10.72 -8.93 -7.71
CA ARG A 82 -10.10 -9.16 -9.02
C ARG A 82 -10.83 -10.29 -9.73
N GLU A 83 -11.64 -11.04 -9.00
CA GLU A 83 -12.58 -12.07 -9.45
C GLU A 83 -13.41 -11.64 -10.65
N GLU A 84 -14.02 -10.45 -10.64
CA GLU A 84 -14.87 -10.04 -11.76
C GLU A 84 -14.06 -9.76 -13.04
N ARG A 85 -12.87 -9.16 -12.89
CA ARG A 85 -11.95 -8.97 -14.01
C ARG A 85 -11.37 -10.29 -14.50
N MET A 86 -11.04 -11.21 -13.60
CA MET A 86 -10.52 -12.54 -13.91
C MET A 86 -11.57 -13.42 -14.57
N ARG A 87 -12.82 -13.36 -14.10
CA ARG A 87 -13.99 -14.02 -14.71
C ARG A 87 -14.19 -13.52 -16.13
N LYS A 88 -14.25 -12.21 -16.34
CA LYS A 88 -14.36 -11.61 -17.68
C LYS A 88 -13.19 -11.97 -18.59
N ALA A 89 -11.97 -12.04 -18.07
CA ALA A 89 -10.80 -12.48 -18.84
C ALA A 89 -10.89 -13.96 -19.23
N ALA A 90 -11.33 -14.83 -18.32
CA ALA A 90 -11.56 -16.24 -18.58
C ALA A 90 -12.69 -16.46 -19.61
N GLU A 91 -13.81 -15.74 -19.47
CA GLU A 91 -14.90 -15.75 -20.45
C GLU A 91 -14.42 -15.31 -21.84
N ARG A 92 -13.61 -14.25 -21.93
CA ARG A 92 -13.03 -13.81 -23.21
C ARG A 92 -12.12 -14.88 -23.83
N ALA A 93 -11.24 -15.49 -23.03
CA ALA A 93 -10.34 -16.53 -23.51
C ALA A 93 -11.09 -17.77 -24.00
N LEU A 94 -12.17 -18.18 -23.30
CA LEU A 94 -13.02 -19.31 -23.70
C LEU A 94 -13.87 -19.02 -24.94
N ASN A 95 -14.28 -17.75 -25.12
CA ASN A 95 -15.07 -17.30 -26.27
C ASN A 95 -14.20 -16.93 -27.49
N GLY A 96 -12.90 -17.26 -27.49
CA GLY A 96 -11.99 -17.03 -28.62
C GLY A 96 -11.46 -15.60 -28.76
N GLY A 97 -11.64 -14.76 -27.74
CA GLY A 97 -11.06 -13.41 -27.70
C GLY A 97 -9.59 -13.44 -27.28
N THR A 98 -8.72 -12.74 -28.01
CA THR A 98 -7.32 -12.58 -27.65
C THR A 98 -7.20 -11.86 -26.30
N VAL A 99 -6.49 -12.49 -25.36
CA VAL A 99 -6.02 -11.81 -24.16
C VAL A 99 -4.70 -11.12 -24.53
N ASP A 100 -4.70 -9.79 -24.52
CA ASP A 100 -3.47 -9.01 -24.73
C ASP A 100 -2.41 -9.46 -23.71
N GLY A 101 -1.30 -10.00 -24.24
CA GLY A 101 -0.20 -10.57 -23.45
C GLY A 101 0.18 -12.02 -23.78
N LEU A 102 -0.60 -12.75 -24.59
CA LEU A 102 -0.26 -14.12 -25.03
C LEU A 102 -0.02 -14.28 -26.54
N SER A 103 0.05 -13.18 -27.29
CA SER A 103 0.50 -13.25 -28.69
C SER A 103 2.00 -13.56 -28.70
N ARG A 104 2.35 -14.85 -28.70
CA ARG A 104 3.64 -15.29 -29.20
C ARG A 104 3.49 -15.42 -30.70
N ASP A 105 4.21 -14.55 -31.39
CA ASP A 105 4.42 -14.60 -32.83
C ASP A 105 4.81 -16.03 -33.23
N ALA A 106 4.04 -16.58 -34.17
CA ALA A 106 4.34 -17.83 -34.87
C ALA A 106 5.11 -17.53 -36.15
#